data_AF-A0AAD6L1Z1-F1
#
_entry.id   AF-A0AAD6L1Z1-F1
#
_cell.length_a   1.000
_cell.length_b   1.000
_cell.length_c   1.000
_cell.angle_alpha   90.00
_cell.angle_beta   90.00
_cell.angle_gamma   90.00
#
_symmetry.space_group_name_H-M   'P 1'
#
loop_
_entity.id
_entity.type
_entity.pdbx_description
1 polymer ?
#
loop_
_entity_poly.entity_id
_entity_poly.type
_entity_poly.pdbx_seq_one_letter_code
_entity_poly.pdbx_strand_id
1 'polypeptide(L)'
;MSRINLAVLVVLGLLLVTAKQSTQMSLKNPTSYIETSNCKVAFLRLGLVLTSDNNEKALRDSGLFEPDSENPHADIAGRRFHVGTLNKTPIMYVKTGTHSVNVATAVQTLLLKFHISGIIFFGSSGSLDKDILMPGDVAVPKAVAFTGVWEWKKFRSESKGKLVFGDFNYPENGENLLGTAEHQKIQLFTTGEEPKEVFWLPISSSWYEAATEELKDLELKKCHSGTCLPGTPKVVFGSKASTSDFYVKNKAYGDFLVEKFNASTADSASASVALTSLSNEKIFVVFQGVSNVAGGKSSNSGIKYIASYNAFLAATKFINSIPTPRLACE
;
A
#
# COMPACT_ATOMS: atom_id res chain seq x y z
N MET A 1 7.11 -42.57 58.87
CA MET A 1 6.57 -41.58 57.91
C MET A 1 5.23 -42.08 57.40
N SER A 2 4.15 -41.39 57.75
CA SER A 2 2.77 -41.81 57.49
C SER A 2 2.51 -42.01 55.99
N ARG A 3 1.65 -42.97 55.64
CA ARG A 3 1.22 -43.30 54.25
C ARG A 3 0.75 -42.07 53.45
N ILE A 4 0.39 -40.99 54.14
CA ILE A 4 0.03 -39.69 53.57
C ILE A 4 1.20 -39.04 52.81
N ASN A 5 2.45 -39.19 53.28
CA ASN A 5 3.61 -38.56 52.63
C ASN A 5 3.98 -39.21 51.29
N LEU A 6 3.75 -40.52 51.15
CA LEU A 6 4.05 -41.22 49.90
C LEU A 6 3.00 -40.90 48.83
N ALA A 7 1.73 -40.76 49.22
CA ALA A 7 0.66 -40.37 48.31
C ALA A 7 0.86 -38.94 47.78
N VAL A 8 1.27 -37.99 48.63
CA VAL A 8 1.55 -36.61 48.22
C VAL A 8 2.76 -36.54 47.28
N LEU A 9 3.82 -37.33 47.53
CA LEU A 9 4.99 -37.40 46.64
C LEU A 9 4.66 -38.02 45.28
N VAL A 10 3.81 -39.05 45.24
CA VAL A 10 3.37 -39.66 43.98
C VAL A 10 2.47 -38.71 43.19
N VAL A 11 1.59 -37.96 43.85
CA VAL A 11 0.73 -36.95 43.19
C VAL A 11 1.55 -35.76 42.67
N LEU A 12 2.54 -35.26 43.41
CA LEU A 12 3.45 -34.23 42.91
C LEU A 12 4.32 -34.74 41.74
N GLY A 13 4.80 -35.99 41.83
CA GLY A 13 5.55 -36.62 40.75
C GLY A 13 4.73 -36.78 39.48
N LEU A 14 3.46 -37.19 39.59
CA LEU A 14 2.54 -37.28 38.46
C LEU A 14 2.16 -35.91 37.88
N LEU A 15 1.97 -34.88 38.72
CA LEU A 15 1.70 -33.51 38.26
C LEU A 15 2.87 -32.93 37.47
N LEU A 16 4.11 -33.21 37.87
CA LEU A 16 5.32 -32.78 37.14
C LEU A 16 5.53 -33.54 35.82
N VAL A 17 5.09 -34.80 35.72
CA VAL A 17 5.16 -35.59 34.48
C VAL A 17 4.03 -35.22 33.50
N THR A 18 2.90 -34.68 34.00
CA THR A 18 1.80 -34.14 33.17
C THR A 18 1.94 -32.67 32.83
N ALA A 19 2.99 -31.99 33.31
CA ALA A 19 3.41 -30.71 32.77
C ALA A 19 3.94 -30.98 31.35
N LYS A 20 3.02 -31.09 30.39
CA LYS A 20 3.31 -30.89 28.97
C LYS A 20 4.24 -29.70 28.91
N GLN A 21 5.44 -29.91 28.37
CA GLN A 21 6.28 -28.81 27.91
C GLN A 21 5.35 -27.87 27.15
N SER A 22 5.03 -26.73 27.76
CA SER A 22 4.37 -25.65 27.06
C SER A 22 5.34 -25.33 25.95
N THR A 23 5.02 -25.74 24.73
CA THR A 23 5.63 -25.22 23.53
C THR A 23 5.58 -23.71 23.70
N GLN A 24 6.74 -23.09 23.97
CA GLN A 24 6.85 -21.65 23.94
C GLN A 24 6.30 -21.24 22.58
N MET A 25 5.15 -20.55 22.60
CA MET A 25 4.69 -19.80 21.46
C MET A 25 5.89 -18.99 20.99
N SER A 26 6.34 -19.25 19.76
CA SER A 26 7.24 -18.33 19.10
C SER A 26 6.52 -16.98 19.06
N LEU A 27 6.97 -16.05 19.91
CA LEU A 27 6.45 -14.69 20.04
C LEU A 27 6.56 -13.87 18.74
N LYS A 28 7.07 -14.48 17.66
CA LYS A 28 7.30 -13.82 16.38
C LYS A 28 6.07 -13.78 15.45
N ASN A 29 4.98 -14.52 15.70
CA ASN A 29 3.71 -14.38 14.94
C ASN A 29 2.52 -15.13 15.59
N PRO A 30 1.60 -14.46 16.32
CA PRO A 30 0.52 -15.16 17.04
C PRO A 30 -0.71 -15.65 16.22
N THR A 31 -0.83 -15.47 14.89
CA THR A 31 -2.12 -15.76 14.20
C THR A 31 -2.09 -16.28 12.75
N SER A 32 -1.13 -17.13 12.34
CA SER A 32 -1.23 -17.84 11.03
C SER A 32 -2.20 -19.04 11.03
N TYR A 33 -3.17 -19.09 11.95
CA TYR A 33 -4.15 -20.18 12.09
C TYR A 33 -5.36 -20.02 11.13
N ILE A 34 -5.11 -19.88 9.83
CA ILE A 34 -6.07 -20.30 8.78
C ILE A 34 -5.22 -20.85 7.61
N GLU A 35 -4.41 -21.89 7.87
CA GLU A 35 -3.85 -22.79 6.84
C GLU A 35 -3.05 -23.97 7.45
N THR A 36 -3.31 -24.34 8.70
CA THR A 36 -2.68 -25.51 9.34
C THR A 36 -3.56 -26.76 9.19
N SER A 37 -3.83 -27.16 7.95
CA SER A 37 -4.24 -28.54 7.69
C SER A 37 -3.87 -28.96 6.26
N ASN A 38 -2.89 -29.86 6.19
CA ASN A 38 -2.39 -30.61 5.04
C ASN A 38 -1.38 -29.89 4.14
N CYS A 39 -0.17 -30.44 4.15
CA CYS A 39 0.93 -30.18 3.25
C CYS A 39 0.52 -30.48 1.78
N LYS A 40 -0.24 -29.57 1.17
CA LYS A 40 -0.36 -29.38 -0.27
C LYS A 40 0.44 -28.12 -0.56
N VAL A 41 1.72 -28.25 -0.94
CA VAL A 41 2.64 -27.17 -1.38
C VAL A 41 2.17 -25.78 -0.96
N ALA A 42 2.54 -25.34 0.25
CA ALA A 42 2.19 -23.99 0.68
C ALA A 42 2.93 -22.99 -0.24
N PHE A 43 2.22 -22.38 -1.19
CA PHE A 43 2.80 -21.31 -1.99
C PHE A 43 2.74 -20.02 -1.18
N LEU A 44 3.83 -19.27 -1.13
CA LEU A 44 3.76 -17.88 -0.66
C LEU A 44 2.99 -17.07 -1.69
N ARG A 45 1.92 -16.41 -1.25
CA ARG A 45 1.09 -15.57 -2.12
C ARG A 45 1.65 -14.16 -2.16
N LEU A 46 1.49 -13.48 -3.29
CA LEU A 46 1.66 -12.03 -3.34
C LEU A 46 0.36 -11.38 -2.84
N GLY A 47 0.50 -10.37 -1.98
CA GLY A 47 -0.62 -9.56 -1.52
C GLY A 47 -0.86 -8.43 -2.52
N LEU A 48 -2.06 -8.37 -3.10
CA LEU A 48 -2.43 -7.36 -4.08
C LEU A 48 -3.46 -6.39 -3.48
N VAL A 49 -3.11 -5.12 -3.38
CA VAL A 49 -3.90 -4.12 -2.65
C VAL A 49 -4.48 -3.10 -3.63
N LEU A 50 -5.81 -2.95 -3.57
CA LEU A 50 -6.62 -2.09 -4.46
C LEU A 50 -7.41 -1.09 -3.62
N THR A 51 -7.68 0.13 -4.11
CA THR A 51 -8.48 1.11 -3.34
C THR A 51 -9.89 1.33 -3.86
N SER A 52 -10.13 1.19 -5.17
CA SER A 52 -11.39 1.62 -5.79
C SER A 52 -12.08 0.53 -6.62
N ASP A 53 -13.37 0.72 -6.88
CA ASP A 53 -14.15 -0.14 -7.77
C ASP A 53 -13.57 -0.16 -9.19
N ASN A 54 -12.98 0.93 -9.68
CA ASN A 54 -12.33 0.94 -10.99
C ASN A 54 -11.08 0.04 -11.01
N ASN A 55 -10.33 -0.03 -9.90
CA ASN A 55 -9.17 -0.92 -9.80
C ASN A 55 -9.59 -2.39 -9.78
N GLU A 56 -10.62 -2.71 -9.00
CA GLU A 56 -11.17 -4.07 -8.97
C GLU A 56 -11.81 -4.47 -10.30
N LYS A 57 -12.54 -3.54 -10.94
CA LYS A 57 -13.11 -3.73 -12.27
C LYS A 57 -12.03 -4.00 -13.32
N ALA A 58 -10.92 -3.28 -13.31
CA ALA A 58 -9.81 -3.52 -14.23
C ALA A 58 -9.24 -4.94 -14.10
N LEU A 59 -9.08 -5.43 -12.88
CA LEU A 59 -8.67 -6.80 -12.61
C LEU A 59 -9.70 -7.81 -13.13
N ARG A 60 -10.99 -7.61 -12.86
CA ARG A 60 -12.06 -8.51 -13.31
C ARG A 60 -12.23 -8.54 -14.82
N ASP A 61 -12.28 -7.37 -15.46
CA ASP A 61 -12.43 -7.21 -16.91
C ASP A 61 -11.26 -7.83 -17.69
N SER A 62 -10.08 -7.95 -17.07
CA SER A 62 -8.91 -8.54 -17.73
C SER A 62 -9.07 -10.05 -18.00
N GLY A 63 -9.90 -10.75 -17.22
CA GLY A 63 -10.01 -12.20 -17.25
C GLY A 63 -8.75 -12.94 -16.77
N LEU A 64 -7.74 -12.24 -16.24
CA LEU A 64 -6.47 -12.85 -15.84
C LEU A 64 -6.46 -13.43 -14.42
N PHE A 65 -7.43 -13.01 -13.59
CA PHE A 65 -7.57 -13.52 -12.23
C PHE A 65 -8.55 -14.69 -12.19
N GLU A 66 -8.06 -15.83 -11.74
CA GLU A 66 -8.81 -17.06 -11.56
C GLU A 66 -9.01 -17.31 -10.05
N PRO A 67 -10.25 -17.21 -9.53
CA PRO A 67 -10.53 -17.50 -8.13
C PRO A 67 -10.21 -18.96 -7.78
N ASP A 68 -9.78 -19.20 -6.54
CA ASP A 68 -9.64 -20.55 -6.00
C ASP A 68 -10.98 -21.30 -6.04
N SER A 69 -10.95 -22.57 -6.46
CA SER A 69 -12.17 -23.36 -6.69
C SER A 69 -12.86 -23.80 -5.40
N GLU A 70 -12.11 -23.97 -4.31
CA GLU A 70 -12.65 -24.45 -3.03
C GLU A 70 -12.92 -23.27 -2.09
N ASN A 71 -11.96 -22.36 -1.97
CA ASN A 71 -11.97 -21.24 -1.03
C ASN A 71 -11.69 -19.90 -1.74
N PRO A 72 -12.62 -19.40 -2.57
CA PRO A 72 -12.39 -18.22 -3.43
C PRO A 72 -12.20 -16.90 -2.66
N HIS A 73 -12.60 -16.85 -1.39
CA HIS A 73 -12.45 -15.67 -0.55
C HIS A 73 -12.57 -15.98 0.95
N ALA A 74 -12.14 -15.02 1.76
CA ALA A 74 -12.40 -14.95 3.20
C ALA A 74 -12.89 -13.55 3.57
N ASP A 75 -13.95 -13.46 4.37
CA ASP A 75 -14.50 -12.19 4.85
C ASP A 75 -14.01 -11.94 6.29
N ILE A 76 -13.25 -10.86 6.50
CA ILE A 76 -12.64 -10.52 7.80
C ILE A 76 -12.80 -9.02 8.04
N ALA A 77 -13.32 -8.65 9.22
CA ALA A 77 -13.51 -7.26 9.63
C ALA A 77 -14.26 -6.38 8.60
N GLY A 78 -15.29 -6.95 7.96
CA GLY A 78 -16.09 -6.27 6.93
C GLY A 78 -15.41 -6.13 5.57
N ARG A 79 -14.31 -6.86 5.32
CA ARG A 79 -13.56 -6.84 4.06
C ARG A 79 -13.47 -8.23 3.46
N ARG A 80 -13.52 -8.29 2.13
CA ARG A 80 -13.33 -9.52 1.38
C ARG A 80 -11.91 -9.64 0.86
N PHE A 81 -11.23 -10.70 1.27
CA PHE A 81 -9.92 -11.11 0.79
C PHE A 81 -10.13 -12.21 -0.25
N HIS A 82 -9.82 -11.93 -1.51
CA HIS A 82 -10.00 -12.88 -2.60
C HIS A 82 -8.77 -13.75 -2.78
N VAL A 83 -8.98 -15.06 -2.93
CA VAL A 83 -7.92 -16.06 -3.11
C VAL A 83 -7.99 -16.58 -4.53
N GLY A 84 -6.84 -16.70 -5.18
CA GLY A 84 -6.78 -17.23 -6.53
C GLY A 84 -5.39 -17.11 -7.14
N THR A 85 -5.35 -17.10 -8.47
CA THR A 85 -4.12 -16.84 -9.23
C THR A 85 -4.31 -15.71 -10.22
N LEU A 86 -3.24 -14.96 -10.49
CA LEU A 86 -3.16 -14.01 -11.59
C LEU A 86 -2.10 -14.55 -12.56
N ASN A 87 -2.53 -15.03 -13.73
CA ASN A 87 -1.64 -15.69 -14.70
C ASN A 87 -0.74 -16.78 -14.04
N LYS A 88 -1.37 -17.69 -13.29
CA LYS A 88 -0.73 -18.80 -12.52
C LYS A 88 0.08 -18.37 -11.30
N THR A 89 0.32 -17.08 -11.07
CA THR A 89 0.96 -16.61 -9.84
C THR A 89 -0.07 -16.58 -8.71
N PRO A 90 0.16 -17.24 -7.56
CA PRO A 90 -0.76 -17.21 -6.43
C PRO A 90 -0.91 -15.80 -5.84
N ILE A 91 -2.13 -15.27 -5.88
CA ILE A 91 -2.48 -13.93 -5.40
C ILE A 91 -3.49 -14.04 -4.27
N MET A 92 -3.34 -13.15 -3.29
CA MET A 92 -4.44 -12.76 -2.44
C MET A 92 -4.68 -11.26 -2.56
N TYR A 93 -5.88 -10.85 -2.99
CA TYR A 93 -6.18 -9.43 -3.16
C TYR A 93 -7.28 -8.93 -2.24
N VAL A 94 -7.21 -7.65 -1.91
CA VAL A 94 -8.21 -6.95 -1.11
C VAL A 94 -8.47 -5.55 -1.67
N LYS A 95 -9.75 -5.18 -1.77
CA LYS A 95 -10.17 -3.79 -1.99
C LYS A 95 -10.34 -3.10 -0.64
N THR A 96 -9.53 -2.09 -0.38
CA THR A 96 -9.42 -1.44 0.94
C THR A 96 -10.36 -0.24 1.10
N GLY A 97 -10.78 0.39 0.00
CA GLY A 97 -11.42 1.69 0.02
C GLY A 97 -10.41 2.83 0.10
N THR A 98 -10.89 4.03 0.42
CA THR A 98 -10.04 5.22 0.64
C THR A 98 -9.78 5.43 2.14
N HIS A 99 -8.87 6.36 2.42
CA HIS A 99 -8.36 6.74 3.74
C HIS A 99 -7.33 5.77 4.33
N SER A 100 -6.30 6.36 4.93
CA SER A 100 -5.13 5.69 5.49
C SER A 100 -5.51 4.58 6.49
N VAL A 101 -6.45 4.85 7.40
CA VAL A 101 -6.89 3.88 8.42
C VAL A 101 -7.51 2.63 7.79
N ASN A 102 -8.33 2.80 6.75
CA ASN A 102 -8.93 1.66 6.05
C ASN A 102 -7.88 0.82 5.32
N VAL A 103 -6.87 1.49 4.73
CA VAL A 103 -5.76 0.83 4.05
C VAL A 103 -4.90 0.07 5.05
N ALA A 104 -4.44 0.72 6.13
CA ALA A 104 -3.61 0.09 7.15
C ALA A 104 -4.29 -1.14 7.79
N THR A 105 -5.56 -1.01 8.18
CA THR A 105 -6.31 -2.13 8.78
C THR A 105 -6.44 -3.32 7.83
N ALA A 106 -6.70 -3.08 6.54
CA ALA A 106 -6.79 -4.13 5.54
C ALA A 106 -5.44 -4.81 5.27
N VAL A 107 -4.37 -4.03 5.09
CA VAL A 107 -3.02 -4.56 4.84
C VAL A 107 -2.50 -5.31 6.06
N GLN A 108 -2.71 -4.80 7.26
CA GLN A 108 -2.32 -5.50 8.49
C GLN A 108 -3.08 -6.83 8.63
N THR A 109 -4.38 -6.84 8.33
CA THR A 109 -5.18 -8.08 8.33
C THR A 109 -4.66 -9.08 7.30
N LEU A 110 -4.35 -8.61 6.08
CA LEU A 110 -3.77 -9.42 5.01
C LEU A 110 -2.47 -10.11 5.47
N LEU A 111 -1.58 -9.35 6.12
CA LEU A 111 -0.27 -9.84 6.56
C LEU A 111 -0.34 -10.76 7.78
N LEU A 112 -1.31 -10.56 8.69
CA LEU A 112 -1.45 -11.39 9.89
C LEU A 112 -2.20 -12.69 9.67
N LYS A 113 -3.12 -12.73 8.70
CA LYS A 113 -4.02 -13.86 8.47
C LYS A 113 -3.58 -14.81 7.36
N PHE A 114 -2.65 -14.37 6.50
CA PHE A 114 -2.28 -15.11 5.31
C PHE A 114 -0.76 -15.10 5.06
N HIS A 115 -0.28 -16.14 4.37
CA HIS A 115 1.13 -16.30 4.02
C HIS A 115 1.50 -15.40 2.81
N ILE A 116 1.89 -14.17 3.10
CA ILE A 116 2.23 -13.15 2.10
C ILE A 116 3.74 -12.91 2.00
N SER A 117 4.30 -12.99 0.79
CA SER A 117 5.73 -12.74 0.53
C SER A 117 6.06 -11.26 0.35
N GLY A 118 5.14 -10.48 -0.21
CA GLY A 118 5.30 -9.04 -0.43
C GLY A 118 3.99 -8.40 -0.90
N ILE A 119 3.94 -7.07 -0.87
CA ILE A 119 2.74 -6.29 -1.18
C ILE A 119 2.89 -5.51 -2.48
N ILE A 120 1.99 -5.77 -3.43
CA ILE A 120 1.88 -5.03 -4.67
C ILE A 120 0.63 -4.16 -4.56
N PHE A 121 0.83 -2.85 -4.58
CA PHE A 121 -0.27 -1.90 -4.59
C PHE A 121 -0.46 -1.36 -6.00
N PHE A 122 -1.70 -1.36 -6.49
CA PHE A 122 -2.07 -0.52 -7.61
C PHE A 122 -3.36 0.25 -7.34
N GLY A 123 -3.32 1.54 -7.66
CA GLY A 123 -4.40 2.47 -7.33
C GLY A 123 -4.46 3.67 -8.26
N SER A 124 -5.52 4.47 -8.11
CA SER A 124 -5.62 5.76 -8.80
C SER A 124 -4.87 6.84 -8.01
N SER A 125 -4.24 7.78 -8.73
CA SER A 125 -3.64 9.00 -8.17
C SER A 125 -4.07 10.24 -8.96
N GLY A 126 -3.79 11.42 -8.40
CA GLY A 126 -3.82 12.69 -9.14
C GLY A 126 -2.40 13.14 -9.46
N SER A 127 -2.19 13.61 -10.69
CA SER A 127 -0.95 14.28 -11.09
C SER A 127 -0.87 15.66 -10.42
N LEU A 128 0.30 15.99 -9.90
CA LEU A 128 0.60 17.31 -9.34
C LEU A 128 1.12 18.29 -10.41
N ASP A 129 1.69 17.76 -11.49
CA ASP A 129 2.17 18.51 -12.64
C ASP A 129 1.85 17.74 -13.93
N LYS A 130 0.99 18.34 -14.77
CA LYS A 130 0.54 17.76 -16.04
C LYS A 130 1.65 17.58 -17.07
N ASP A 131 2.74 18.33 -16.95
CA ASP A 131 3.86 18.26 -17.88
C ASP A 131 4.80 17.09 -17.51
N ILE A 132 4.73 16.61 -16.27
CA ILE A 132 5.40 15.39 -15.80
C ILE A 132 4.54 14.15 -16.09
N LEU A 133 3.27 14.19 -15.67
CA LEU A 133 2.33 13.07 -15.73
C LEU A 133 0.94 13.54 -16.17
N MET A 134 0.40 12.90 -17.20
CA MET A 134 -0.96 13.17 -17.68
C MET A 134 -1.94 12.05 -17.31
N PRO A 135 -3.26 12.31 -17.29
CA PRO A 135 -4.24 11.25 -17.07
C PRO A 135 -4.06 10.08 -18.05
N GLY A 136 -4.02 8.86 -17.50
CA GLY A 136 -3.73 7.63 -18.22
C GLY A 136 -2.30 7.11 -18.07
N ASP A 137 -1.35 7.96 -17.67
CA ASP A 137 0.02 7.53 -17.34
C ASP A 137 0.03 6.67 -16.07
N VAL A 138 1.12 5.92 -15.89
CA VAL A 138 1.41 5.17 -14.67
C VAL A 138 2.67 5.71 -14.02
N ALA A 139 2.57 6.13 -12.76
CA ALA A 139 3.72 6.47 -11.95
C ALA A 139 4.20 5.26 -11.14
N VAL A 140 5.51 5.01 -11.17
CA VAL A 140 6.21 4.06 -10.30
C VAL A 140 7.16 4.88 -9.42
N PRO A 141 6.69 5.33 -8.24
CA PRO A 141 7.52 6.14 -7.37
C PRO A 141 8.70 5.33 -6.82
N LYS A 142 9.78 6.00 -6.41
CA LYS A 142 10.87 5.40 -5.61
C LYS A 142 10.62 5.48 -4.11
N ALA A 143 9.75 6.39 -3.70
CA ALA A 143 9.37 6.59 -2.30
C ALA A 143 8.00 7.29 -2.21
N VAL A 144 7.30 7.01 -1.12
CA VAL A 144 5.99 7.60 -0.79
C VAL A 144 6.05 8.22 0.61
N ALA A 145 5.24 9.25 0.88
CA ALA A 145 5.24 9.93 2.17
C ALA A 145 3.84 10.42 2.57
N PHE A 146 3.58 10.44 3.87
CA PHE A 146 2.40 11.11 4.43
C PHE A 146 2.60 12.64 4.44
N THR A 147 2.30 13.30 3.32
CA THR A 147 2.40 14.76 3.24
C THR A 147 1.21 15.47 3.88
N GLY A 148 0.20 14.74 4.35
CA GLY A 148 -0.94 15.29 5.08
C GLY A 148 -0.76 15.38 6.60
N VAL A 149 0.39 14.97 7.14
CA VAL A 149 0.67 15.04 8.59
C VAL A 149 1.42 16.34 8.87
N TRP A 150 0.75 17.27 9.53
CA TRP A 150 1.27 18.61 9.80
C TRP A 150 1.25 18.93 11.29
N GLU A 151 2.21 19.76 11.69
CA GLU A 151 2.07 20.60 12.86
C GLU A 151 1.61 21.97 12.38
N TRP A 152 0.33 22.27 12.62
CA TRP A 152 -0.25 23.56 12.30
C TRP A 152 0.15 24.58 13.37
N LYS A 153 0.97 25.56 13.00
CA LYS A 153 1.51 26.55 13.93
C LYS A 153 0.47 27.63 14.23
N LYS A 154 0.45 28.09 15.48
CA LYS A 154 -0.35 29.25 15.91
C LYS A 154 -0.05 30.48 15.03
N PHE A 155 -1.05 31.34 14.84
CA PHE A 155 -0.85 32.62 14.19
C PHE A 155 0.27 33.41 14.88
N ARG A 156 1.20 33.96 14.09
CA ARG A 156 2.40 34.67 14.56
C ARG A 156 3.28 33.84 15.52
N SER A 157 3.35 32.53 15.31
CA SER A 157 4.37 31.68 15.94
C SER A 157 5.78 32.17 15.58
N GLU A 158 6.69 32.17 16.55
CA GLU A 158 8.12 32.44 16.34
C GLU A 158 8.76 31.36 15.46
N SER A 159 8.36 30.10 15.64
CA SER A 159 8.72 28.99 14.75
C SER A 159 7.66 28.86 13.66
N LYS A 160 7.99 29.32 12.44
CA LYS A 160 7.14 29.22 11.25
C LYS A 160 7.40 27.92 10.49
N GLY A 161 6.33 27.32 9.98
CA GLY A 161 6.41 26.19 9.06
C GLY A 161 6.65 26.63 7.62
N LYS A 162 7.08 25.70 6.77
CA LYS A 162 7.36 25.94 5.35
C LYS A 162 6.13 26.22 4.49
N LEU A 163 4.96 25.70 4.87
CA LEU A 163 3.71 26.04 4.19
C LEU A 163 3.15 27.31 4.83
N VAL A 164 3.30 28.45 4.16
CA VAL A 164 2.81 29.75 4.63
C VAL A 164 1.48 30.04 3.92
N PHE A 165 0.36 29.96 4.63
CA PHE A 165 -0.96 30.10 4.01
C PHE A 165 -1.17 31.51 3.41
N GLY A 166 -0.52 32.52 3.99
CA GLY A 166 -0.60 33.91 3.53
C GLY A 166 -0.03 34.16 2.13
N ASP A 167 0.89 33.30 1.68
CA ASP A 167 1.49 33.37 0.34
C ASP A 167 0.49 32.93 -0.76
N PHE A 168 -0.67 32.41 -0.35
CA PHE A 168 -1.74 31.91 -1.22
C PHE A 168 -3.05 32.67 -1.08
N ASN A 169 -3.06 33.82 -0.40
CA ASN A 169 -4.25 34.66 -0.34
C ASN A 169 -4.60 35.21 -1.73
N TYR A 170 -5.89 35.48 -1.95
CA TYR A 170 -6.38 36.12 -3.16
C TYR A 170 -7.36 37.24 -2.78
N PRO A 171 -7.28 38.44 -3.40
CA PRO A 171 -6.42 38.79 -4.54
C PRO A 171 -4.98 39.16 -4.19
N GLU A 172 -4.69 39.46 -2.92
CA GLU A 172 -3.39 39.94 -2.47
C GLU A 172 -2.80 39.03 -1.39
N ASN A 173 -1.51 38.75 -1.50
CA ASN A 173 -0.75 37.99 -0.50
C ASN A 173 -0.60 38.78 0.80
N GLY A 174 -0.51 38.08 1.93
CA GLY A 174 -0.28 38.71 3.23
C GLY A 174 -0.55 37.78 4.41
N GLU A 175 -0.24 38.24 5.63
CA GLU A 175 -0.56 37.46 6.83
C GLU A 175 -2.05 37.12 6.89
N ASN A 176 -2.37 35.88 7.27
CA ASN A 176 -3.74 35.47 7.56
C ASN A 176 -3.77 34.64 8.86
N LEU A 177 -4.97 34.48 9.42
CA LEU A 177 -5.17 33.77 10.69
C LEU A 177 -4.79 32.28 10.63
N LEU A 178 -4.70 31.68 9.43
CA LEU A 178 -4.24 30.30 9.26
C LEU A 178 -2.72 30.18 9.48
N GLY A 179 -1.95 31.26 9.35
CA GLY A 179 -0.53 31.27 9.71
C GLY A 179 0.32 30.34 8.82
N THR A 180 0.93 29.32 9.44
CA THR A 180 1.84 28.39 8.74
C THR A 180 1.70 26.95 9.23
N ALA A 181 2.06 25.98 8.41
CA ALA A 181 2.12 24.57 8.78
C ALA A 181 3.48 23.95 8.42
N GLU A 182 4.02 23.12 9.32
CA GLU A 182 5.24 22.33 9.08
C GLU A 182 4.88 20.86 8.88
N HIS A 183 5.37 20.25 7.81
CA HIS A 183 5.15 18.83 7.56
C HIS A 183 5.99 18.01 8.55
N GLN A 184 5.37 17.01 9.15
CA GLN A 184 6.00 16.21 10.20
C GLN A 184 6.58 14.92 9.65
N LYS A 185 7.58 14.40 10.37
CA LYS A 185 7.98 13.00 10.25
C LYS A 185 6.95 12.12 10.96
N ILE A 186 6.95 10.85 10.60
CA ILE A 186 6.18 9.82 11.27
C ILE A 186 7.13 8.80 11.92
N GLN A 187 6.58 8.02 12.84
CA GLN A 187 7.29 6.92 13.46
C GLN A 187 7.09 5.63 12.67
N LEU A 188 8.20 5.02 12.26
CA LEU A 188 8.24 3.68 11.71
C LEU A 188 8.69 2.71 12.81
N PHE A 189 7.84 1.74 13.10
CA PHE A 189 8.13 0.65 14.03
C PHE A 189 8.56 -0.59 13.24
N THR A 190 9.61 -1.26 13.71
CA THR A 190 10.16 -2.51 13.16
C THR A 190 10.49 -3.45 14.32
N THR A 191 10.55 -4.76 14.07
CA THR A 191 10.70 -5.74 15.17
C THR A 191 12.05 -5.61 15.85
N GLY A 192 12.03 -5.40 17.17
CA GLY A 192 13.26 -5.39 17.99
C GLY A 192 14.14 -4.17 17.81
N GLU A 193 13.66 -3.12 17.15
CA GLU A 193 14.34 -1.83 17.02
C GLU A 193 13.52 -0.70 17.69
N GLU A 194 14.19 0.35 18.12
CA GLU A 194 13.53 1.59 18.53
C GLU A 194 12.85 2.27 17.33
N PRO A 195 11.71 2.96 17.53
CA PRO A 195 10.99 3.62 16.45
C PRO A 195 11.85 4.67 15.74
N LYS A 196 11.83 4.66 14.40
CA LYS A 196 12.60 5.59 13.56
C LYS A 196 11.71 6.72 13.04
N GLU A 197 12.16 7.95 13.20
CA GLU A 197 11.52 9.14 12.62
C GLU A 197 11.83 9.24 11.11
N VAL A 198 10.82 8.99 10.28
CA VAL A 198 10.95 8.96 8.82
C VAL A 198 9.97 9.91 8.14
N PHE A 199 10.39 10.48 7.01
CA PHE A 199 9.50 11.25 6.13
C PHE A 199 9.13 10.45 4.88
N TRP A 200 10.15 9.91 4.21
CA TRP A 200 9.99 9.07 3.03
C TRP A 200 10.02 7.60 3.41
N LEU A 201 9.06 6.85 2.89
CA LEU A 201 9.01 5.38 2.93
C LEU A 201 9.50 4.87 1.58
N PRO A 202 10.76 4.39 1.48
CA PRO A 202 11.34 3.96 0.22
C PRO A 202 10.74 2.63 -0.23
N ILE A 203 10.54 2.49 -1.54
CA ILE A 203 10.23 1.21 -2.16
C ILE A 203 11.51 0.38 -2.21
N SER A 204 11.41 -0.93 -2.00
CA SER A 204 12.56 -1.83 -1.96
C SER A 204 13.34 -1.77 -3.27
N SER A 205 14.67 -1.57 -3.20
CA SER A 205 15.51 -1.39 -4.39
C SER A 205 15.34 -2.53 -5.40
N SER A 206 15.28 -3.78 -4.93
CA SER A 206 15.11 -4.96 -5.79
C SER A 206 13.81 -4.93 -6.60
N TRP A 207 12.68 -4.59 -5.98
CA TRP A 207 11.38 -4.52 -6.66
C TRP A 207 11.26 -3.27 -7.53
N TYR A 208 11.86 -2.16 -7.12
CA TYR A 208 11.89 -0.93 -7.91
C TYR A 208 12.72 -1.09 -9.19
N GLU A 209 13.91 -1.69 -9.09
CA GLU A 209 14.79 -1.97 -10.24
C GLU A 209 14.13 -2.97 -11.20
N ALA A 210 13.56 -4.07 -10.68
CA ALA A 210 12.83 -5.03 -11.49
C ALA A 210 11.61 -4.39 -12.18
N ALA A 211 10.85 -3.53 -11.50
CA ALA A 211 9.76 -2.79 -12.13
C ALA A 211 10.25 -1.83 -13.22
N THR A 212 11.40 -1.18 -13.03
CA THR A 212 11.96 -0.27 -14.02
C THR A 212 12.38 -1.00 -15.30
N GLU A 213 13.05 -2.15 -15.16
CA GLU A 213 13.49 -2.96 -16.31
C GLU A 213 12.31 -3.56 -17.09
N GLU A 214 11.31 -4.07 -16.39
CA GLU A 214 10.22 -4.85 -17.00
C GLU A 214 9.12 -3.98 -17.63
N LEU A 215 9.01 -2.72 -17.19
CA LEU A 215 7.94 -1.82 -17.59
C LEU A 215 8.37 -0.74 -18.59
N LYS A 216 9.65 -0.67 -18.95
CA LYS A 216 10.19 0.36 -19.87
C LYS A 216 9.48 0.39 -21.23
N ASP A 217 9.11 -0.78 -21.74
CA ASP A 217 8.46 -0.95 -23.05
C ASP A 217 6.98 -1.37 -22.90
N LEU A 218 6.38 -1.16 -21.72
CA LEU A 218 4.98 -1.54 -21.50
C LEU A 218 4.04 -0.62 -22.30
N GLU A 219 3.32 -1.21 -23.25
CA GLU A 219 2.23 -0.52 -23.94
C GLU A 219 1.01 -0.36 -23.05
N LEU A 220 0.61 0.90 -22.85
CA LEU A 220 -0.53 1.26 -22.02
C LEU A 220 -1.78 1.51 -22.87
N LYS A 221 -2.96 1.25 -22.28
CA LYS A 221 -4.25 1.42 -22.94
C LYS A 221 -4.55 2.89 -23.17
N LYS A 222 -4.80 3.26 -24.43
CA LYS A 222 -5.17 4.63 -24.83
C LYS A 222 -6.68 4.90 -24.84
N CYS A 223 -7.49 3.88 -25.13
CA CYS A 223 -8.93 4.03 -25.31
C CYS A 223 -9.72 2.92 -24.63
N HIS A 224 -10.92 3.25 -24.13
CA HIS A 224 -11.89 2.31 -23.61
C HIS A 224 -13.31 2.84 -23.85
N SER A 225 -14.18 2.00 -24.43
CA SER A 225 -15.63 2.27 -24.58
C SER A 225 -15.93 3.66 -25.17
N GLY A 226 -15.25 4.03 -26.25
CA GLY A 226 -15.42 5.32 -26.94
C GLY A 226 -14.73 6.52 -26.28
N THR A 227 -14.14 6.37 -25.09
CA THR A 227 -13.30 7.40 -24.46
C THR A 227 -11.83 7.14 -24.78
N CYS A 228 -11.09 8.16 -25.19
CA CYS A 228 -9.66 8.08 -25.49
C CYS A 228 -8.87 9.17 -24.76
N LEU A 229 -7.62 8.85 -24.40
CA LEU A 229 -6.64 9.81 -23.91
C LEU A 229 -6.20 10.74 -25.05
N PRO A 230 -5.88 12.03 -24.77
CA PRO A 230 -5.42 12.97 -25.79
C PRO A 230 -4.01 12.65 -26.31
N GLY A 231 -3.21 11.92 -25.53
CA GLY A 231 -1.84 11.52 -25.85
C GLY A 231 -1.63 10.02 -25.67
N THR A 232 -0.44 9.55 -26.03
CA THR A 232 -0.03 8.16 -25.77
C THR A 232 0.43 8.06 -24.31
N PRO A 233 -0.22 7.22 -23.48
CA PRO A 233 0.15 7.06 -22.08
C PRO A 233 1.51 6.37 -21.94
N LYS A 234 2.24 6.71 -20.88
CA LYS A 234 3.57 6.16 -20.57
C LYS A 234 3.69 5.73 -19.10
N VAL A 235 4.71 4.92 -18.82
CA VAL A 235 5.16 4.65 -17.45
C VAL A 235 6.26 5.66 -17.10
N VAL A 236 6.18 6.28 -15.92
CA VAL A 236 7.17 7.23 -15.41
C VAL A 236 7.76 6.70 -14.12
N PHE A 237 9.09 6.60 -14.09
CA PHE A 237 9.88 6.10 -12.95
C PHE A 237 10.58 7.25 -12.22
N GLY A 238 11.11 6.97 -11.04
CA GLY A 238 12.06 7.84 -10.32
C GLY A 238 11.42 8.96 -9.52
N SER A 239 10.11 9.14 -9.69
CA SER A 239 9.34 10.16 -9.00
C SER A 239 9.08 9.80 -7.53
N LYS A 240 8.54 10.75 -6.76
CA LYS A 240 8.00 10.48 -5.43
C LYS A 240 6.49 10.70 -5.43
N ALA A 241 5.80 10.09 -4.46
CA ALA A 241 4.36 10.26 -4.30
C ALA A 241 3.99 10.82 -2.92
N SER A 242 3.00 11.71 -2.93
CA SER A 242 2.35 12.27 -1.76
C SER A 242 1.14 11.41 -1.38
N THR A 243 0.92 11.21 -0.09
CA THR A 243 -0.28 10.59 0.45
C THR A 243 -0.91 11.48 1.52
N SER A 244 -2.22 11.70 1.43
CA SER A 244 -3.01 12.42 2.43
C SER A 244 -4.44 11.90 2.50
N ASP A 245 -5.10 12.08 3.66
CA ASP A 245 -6.52 11.74 3.82
C ASP A 245 -7.48 12.78 3.21
N PHE A 246 -6.96 13.94 2.82
CA PHE A 246 -7.65 14.89 1.96
C PHE A 246 -7.22 14.71 0.50
N TYR A 247 -8.15 14.94 -0.42
CA TYR A 247 -7.91 14.81 -1.85
C TYR A 247 -7.37 16.11 -2.44
N VAL A 248 -6.16 16.07 -3.03
CA VAL A 248 -5.48 17.26 -3.57
C VAL A 248 -6.10 17.71 -4.90
N LYS A 249 -7.00 18.71 -4.83
CA LYS A 249 -7.53 19.44 -6.00
C LYS A 249 -7.01 20.85 -6.16
N ASN A 250 -6.38 21.42 -5.15
CA ASN A 250 -5.90 22.78 -5.21
C ASN A 250 -4.58 22.84 -6.00
N LYS A 251 -4.51 23.65 -7.07
CA LYS A 251 -3.31 23.80 -7.91
C LYS A 251 -2.11 24.32 -7.13
N ALA A 252 -2.31 25.38 -6.35
CA ALA A 252 -1.22 26.03 -5.63
C ALA A 252 -0.61 25.10 -4.55
N TYR A 253 -1.44 24.32 -3.84
CA TYR A 253 -0.92 23.29 -2.94
C TYR A 253 -0.24 22.14 -3.70
N GLY A 254 -0.75 21.77 -4.87
CA GLY A 254 -0.07 20.79 -5.74
C GLY A 254 1.32 21.27 -6.17
N ASP A 255 1.45 22.53 -6.59
CA ASP A 255 2.73 23.14 -6.96
C ASP A 255 3.70 23.19 -5.79
N PHE A 256 3.20 23.53 -4.60
CA PHE A 256 3.99 23.47 -3.37
C PHE A 256 4.54 22.05 -3.13
N LEU A 257 3.75 21.00 -3.33
CA LEU A 257 4.21 19.62 -3.16
C LEU A 257 5.27 19.22 -4.20
N VAL A 258 5.14 19.68 -5.44
CA VAL A 258 6.17 19.49 -6.49
C VAL A 258 7.46 20.19 -6.05
N GLU A 259 7.39 21.47 -5.72
CA GLU A 259 8.57 22.28 -5.39
C GLU A 259 9.28 21.78 -4.13
N LYS A 260 8.54 21.52 -3.05
CA LYS A 260 9.14 21.18 -1.75
C LYS A 260 9.53 19.72 -1.62
N PHE A 261 8.82 18.81 -2.26
CA PHE A 261 9.00 17.38 -2.06
C PHE A 261 9.44 16.62 -3.30
N ASN A 262 9.46 17.27 -4.47
CA ASN A 262 9.64 16.62 -5.76
C ASN A 262 8.64 15.46 -5.95
N ALA A 263 7.42 15.67 -5.46
CA ALA A 263 6.32 14.73 -5.60
C ALA A 263 5.65 14.94 -6.97
N SER A 264 5.39 13.85 -7.69
CA SER A 264 4.73 13.90 -9.01
C SER A 264 3.24 13.59 -8.94
N THR A 265 2.84 12.87 -7.91
CA THR A 265 1.47 12.37 -7.72
C THR A 265 1.03 12.56 -6.27
N ALA A 266 -0.28 12.65 -6.07
CA ALA A 266 -0.93 12.57 -4.77
C ALA A 266 -2.01 11.48 -4.77
N ASP A 267 -2.03 10.66 -3.72
CA ASP A 267 -3.07 9.66 -3.46
C ASP A 267 -3.52 9.67 -1.98
N SER A 268 -4.36 8.71 -1.60
CA SER A 268 -4.85 8.54 -0.23
C SER A 268 -4.49 7.19 0.38
N ALA A 269 -3.46 6.49 -0.13
CA ALA A 269 -3.24 5.09 0.24
C ALA A 269 -1.79 4.62 0.24
N SER A 270 -0.95 5.04 -0.71
CA SER A 270 0.34 4.37 -0.93
C SER A 270 1.27 4.44 0.28
N ALA A 271 1.36 5.57 0.98
CA ALA A 271 2.15 5.66 2.21
C ALA A 271 1.62 4.76 3.34
N SER A 272 0.31 4.51 3.40
CA SER A 272 -0.26 3.57 4.37
C SER A 272 0.06 2.12 4.04
N VAL A 273 0.08 1.77 2.75
CA VAL A 273 0.56 0.45 2.31
C VAL A 273 2.04 0.27 2.64
N ALA A 274 2.86 1.28 2.33
CA ALA A 274 4.29 1.27 2.60
C ALA A 274 4.58 1.14 4.10
N LEU A 275 3.97 1.97 4.95
CA LEU A 275 4.18 1.96 6.39
C LEU A 275 3.85 0.59 6.99
N THR A 276 2.67 0.06 6.65
CA THR A 276 2.22 -1.24 7.15
C THR A 276 3.13 -2.37 6.66
N SER A 277 3.56 -2.33 5.39
CA SER A 277 4.45 -3.36 4.83
C SER A 277 5.82 -3.35 5.51
N LEU A 278 6.43 -2.17 5.64
CA LEU A 278 7.73 -2.02 6.30
C LEU A 278 7.69 -2.43 7.77
N SER A 279 6.62 -2.07 8.51
CA SER A 279 6.48 -2.49 9.90
C SER A 279 6.31 -3.99 10.11
N ASN A 280 5.87 -4.72 9.07
CA ASN A 280 5.78 -6.19 9.08
C ASN A 280 6.95 -6.84 8.33
N GLU A 281 8.02 -6.08 8.04
CA GLU A 281 9.23 -6.56 7.34
C GLU A 281 8.92 -7.18 5.96
N LYS A 282 7.94 -6.62 5.26
CA LYS A 282 7.56 -7.03 3.90
C LYS A 282 8.01 -6.00 2.87
N ILE A 283 8.59 -6.51 1.79
CA ILE A 283 8.86 -5.72 0.59
C ILE A 283 7.56 -5.32 -0.09
N PHE A 284 7.57 -4.16 -0.75
CA PHE A 284 6.39 -3.64 -1.43
C PHE A 284 6.77 -2.84 -2.68
N VAL A 285 5.80 -2.66 -3.58
CA VAL A 285 5.90 -1.79 -4.77
C VAL A 285 4.55 -1.10 -5.02
N VAL A 286 4.59 0.06 -5.66
CA VAL A 286 3.45 0.95 -5.89
C VAL A 286 3.32 1.26 -7.38
N PHE A 287 2.13 1.05 -7.94
CA PHE A 287 1.75 1.43 -9.30
C PHE A 287 0.56 2.38 -9.25
N GLN A 288 0.77 3.63 -9.69
CA GLN A 288 -0.25 4.67 -9.60
C GLN A 288 -0.75 5.08 -10.97
N GLY A 289 -1.99 4.74 -11.29
CA GLY A 289 -2.67 5.20 -12.49
C GLY A 289 -3.15 6.64 -12.32
N VAL A 290 -2.63 7.55 -13.14
CA VAL A 290 -2.97 8.97 -13.04
C VAL A 290 -4.37 9.19 -13.58
N SER A 291 -5.30 9.55 -12.72
CA SER A 291 -6.72 9.66 -13.06
C SER A 291 -7.20 11.09 -13.28
N ASN A 292 -6.46 12.08 -12.78
CA ASN A 292 -6.77 13.51 -12.85
C ASN A 292 -5.52 14.36 -12.64
N VAL A 293 -5.66 15.68 -12.73
CA VAL A 293 -4.60 16.66 -12.43
C VAL A 293 -5.09 17.58 -11.31
N ALA A 294 -4.23 17.91 -10.33
CA ALA A 294 -4.50 18.91 -9.31
C ALA A 294 -4.79 20.28 -9.96
N GLY A 295 -5.86 20.95 -9.53
CA GLY A 295 -6.34 22.19 -10.15
C GLY A 295 -7.07 22.01 -11.48
N GLY A 296 -7.04 20.82 -12.07
CA GLY A 296 -7.70 20.51 -13.32
C GLY A 296 -9.20 20.27 -13.18
N LYS A 297 -9.90 20.25 -14.31
CA LYS A 297 -11.29 19.77 -14.37
C LYS A 297 -11.36 18.31 -13.94
N SER A 298 -12.49 17.91 -13.35
CA SER A 298 -12.70 16.50 -13.00
C SER A 298 -12.67 15.64 -14.26
N SER A 299 -11.83 14.62 -14.27
CA SER A 299 -11.79 13.64 -15.36
C SER A 299 -13.10 12.86 -15.44
N ASN A 300 -13.51 12.52 -16.66
CA ASN A 300 -14.66 11.66 -16.88
C ASN A 300 -14.39 10.22 -16.39
N SER A 301 -15.45 9.42 -16.25
CA SER A 301 -15.37 8.04 -15.76
C SER A 301 -14.50 7.14 -16.64
N GLY A 302 -14.53 7.33 -17.97
CA GLY A 302 -13.71 6.57 -18.92
C GLY A 302 -12.21 6.77 -18.71
N ILE A 303 -11.76 8.01 -18.49
CA ILE A 303 -10.35 8.32 -18.20
C ILE A 303 -9.92 7.71 -16.86
N LYS A 304 -10.76 7.80 -15.83
CA LYS A 304 -10.49 7.19 -14.51
C LYS A 304 -10.34 5.66 -14.61
N TYR A 305 -11.18 5.03 -15.44
CA TYR A 305 -11.07 3.60 -15.69
C TYR A 305 -9.80 3.25 -16.48
N ILE A 306 -9.46 4.00 -17.54
CA ILE A 306 -8.22 3.80 -18.31
C ILE A 306 -6.99 3.89 -17.39
N ALA A 307 -6.93 4.90 -16.51
CA ALA A 307 -5.87 5.03 -15.53
C ALA A 307 -5.77 3.81 -14.60
N SER A 308 -6.91 3.35 -14.07
CA SER A 308 -6.97 2.17 -13.20
C SER A 308 -6.54 0.89 -13.94
N TYR A 309 -6.92 0.75 -15.20
CA TYR A 309 -6.55 -0.37 -16.06
C TYR A 309 -5.05 -0.36 -16.39
N ASN A 310 -4.48 0.80 -16.68
CA ASN A 310 -3.06 0.95 -16.95
C ASN A 310 -2.21 0.63 -15.72
N ALA A 311 -2.64 1.05 -14.53
CA ALA A 311 -2.00 0.65 -13.26
C ALA A 311 -2.05 -0.87 -13.05
N PHE A 312 -3.18 -1.51 -13.38
CA PHE A 312 -3.32 -2.96 -13.34
C PHE A 312 -2.39 -3.67 -14.36
N LEU A 313 -2.26 -3.15 -15.59
CA LEU A 313 -1.33 -3.69 -16.59
C LEU A 313 0.12 -3.66 -16.09
N ALA A 314 0.54 -2.54 -15.49
CA ALA A 314 1.87 -2.41 -14.90
C ALA A 314 2.08 -3.42 -13.76
N ALA A 315 1.12 -3.51 -12.82
CA ALA A 315 1.18 -4.49 -11.74
C ALA A 315 1.25 -5.92 -12.27
N THR A 316 0.45 -6.28 -13.27
CA THR A 316 0.41 -7.63 -13.85
C THR A 316 1.70 -7.98 -14.57
N LYS A 317 2.26 -7.05 -15.36
CA LYS A 317 3.54 -7.25 -16.04
C LYS A 317 4.67 -7.49 -15.02
N PHE A 318 4.69 -6.72 -13.93
CA PHE A 318 5.63 -6.91 -12.83
C PHE A 318 5.42 -8.24 -12.09
N ILE A 319 4.17 -8.63 -11.79
CA ILE A 319 3.86 -9.92 -11.14
C ILE A 319 4.39 -11.09 -11.96
N ASN A 320 4.32 -11.00 -13.28
CA ASN A 320 4.78 -12.05 -14.18
C ASN A 320 6.31 -12.12 -14.32
N SER A 321 7.04 -11.07 -13.94
CA SER A 321 8.51 -11.04 -14.04
C SER A 321 9.22 -11.50 -12.76
N ILE A 322 8.56 -11.38 -11.60
CA ILE A 322 9.15 -11.79 -10.34
C ILE A 322 9.00 -13.31 -10.09
N PRO A 323 10.04 -13.99 -9.57
CA PRO A 323 9.94 -15.41 -9.25
C PRO A 323 8.83 -15.68 -8.24
N THR A 324 8.00 -16.70 -8.48
CA THR A 324 7.02 -17.15 -7.48
C THR A 324 7.76 -17.74 -6.27
N PRO A 325 7.66 -17.13 -5.07
CA PRO A 325 8.33 -17.67 -3.90
C PRO A 325 7.66 -18.99 -3.49
N ARG A 326 8.46 -20.05 -3.42
CA ARG A 326 8.02 -21.37 -2.95
C ARG A 326 8.44 -21.52 -1.49
N LEU A 327 7.56 -22.03 -0.63
CA LEU A 327 8.00 -22.53 0.68
C LEU A 327 8.72 -23.84 0.43
N ALA A 328 9.99 -23.92 0.83
CA ALA A 328 10.61 -25.22 1.08
C ALA A 328 9.89 -25.81 2.30
N CYS A 329 9.13 -26.87 2.09
CA CYS A 329 8.67 -27.69 3.19
C CYS A 329 9.88 -28.54 3.60
N GLU A 330 10.42 -28.32 4.81
CA GLU A 330 11.34 -29.27 5.44
C GLU A 330 10.57 -30.47 5.98
#